data_AF-A0A354JS44-F1
#
_entry.id   AF-A0A354JS44-F1
#
_cell.length_a   1.000
_cell.length_b   1.000
_cell.length_c   1.000
_cell.angle_alpha   90.00
_cell.angle_beta   90.00
_cell.angle_gamma   90.00
#
_symmetry.space_group_name_H-M   'P 1'
#
loop_
_entity.id
_entity.type
_entity.pdbx_description
1 polymer ?
#
loop_
_entity_poly.entity_id
_entity_poly.type
_entity_poly.pdbx_seq_one_letter_code
_entity_poly.pdbx_strand_id
1 'polypeptide(L)'
;MRKIFTLLTIATTMLMVQCKQPEQKVDVSPISDASVKKITAELAKQHGDAQKDRIERGVAQVALLWRSTDGSESDFEQFCTSQFVSDEATLNQLFNKLSYGFEMLNGYFILLSKELMRPLHLDMGPVTQIDELFGSYNAAAHLTEDLYANKIAFIT
;
A
#
# COMPACT_ATOMS: atom_id res chain seq x y z
N MET A 1 38.12 26.63 -34.50
CA MET A 1 37.71 26.26 -33.13
C MET A 1 36.22 26.47 -32.85
N ARG A 2 35.63 27.62 -33.21
CA ARG A 2 34.18 27.90 -33.01
C ARG A 2 33.25 26.86 -33.65
N LYS A 3 33.51 26.42 -34.89
CA LYS A 3 32.70 25.41 -35.62
C LYS A 3 32.87 23.96 -35.11
N ILE A 4 34.04 23.64 -34.54
CA ILE A 4 34.29 22.33 -33.90
C ILE A 4 33.55 22.26 -32.55
N PHE A 5 33.52 23.38 -31.81
CA PHE A 5 32.74 23.50 -30.58
C PHE A 5 31.22 23.39 -30.85
N THR A 6 30.72 23.96 -31.95
CA THR A 6 29.29 23.85 -32.31
C THR A 6 28.90 22.43 -32.74
N LEU A 7 29.78 21.71 -33.44
CA LEU A 7 29.58 20.31 -33.81
C LEU A 7 29.63 19.36 -32.59
N LEU A 8 30.48 19.65 -31.60
CA LEU A 8 30.56 18.86 -30.36
C LEU A 8 29.31 19.06 -29.48
N THR A 9 28.76 20.27 -29.41
CA THR A 9 27.53 20.57 -28.65
C THR A 9 26.26 19.97 -29.26
N ILE A 10 26.21 19.79 -30.58
CA ILE A 10 25.06 19.16 -31.27
C ILE A 10 25.04 17.64 -31.05
N ALA A 11 26.21 17.00 -30.92
CA ALA A 11 26.33 15.57 -30.65
C ALA A 11 25.93 15.18 -29.22
N THR A 12 26.12 16.07 -28.23
CA THR A 12 25.77 15.79 -26.81
C THR A 12 24.28 15.91 -26.53
N THR A 13 23.52 16.68 -27.32
CA THR A 13 22.07 16.82 -27.16
C THR A 13 21.25 15.64 -27.70
N MET A 14 21.86 14.69 -28.41
CA MET A 14 21.15 13.58 -29.05
C MET A 14 21.06 12.31 -28.18
N LEU A 15 21.67 12.29 -26.98
CA LEU A 15 21.69 11.13 -26.07
C LEU A 15 20.53 11.08 -25.04
N MET A 16 19.59 12.03 -25.07
CA MET A 16 18.51 12.14 -24.06
C MET A 16 17.12 11.69 -24.54
N VAL A 17 16.99 11.10 -25.75
CA VAL A 17 15.67 10.75 -26.34
C VAL A 17 15.41 9.24 -26.37
N GLN A 18 15.82 8.50 -25.34
CA GLN A 18 15.49 7.07 -25.29
C GLN A 18 15.23 6.51 -23.88
N CYS A 19 14.38 7.19 -23.11
CA CYS A 19 13.57 6.52 -22.09
C CYS A 19 12.15 6.36 -22.65
N LYS A 20 11.92 5.31 -23.42
CA LYS A 20 10.57 4.81 -23.67
C LYS A 20 10.21 3.97 -22.43
N GLN A 21 9.70 4.62 -21.38
CA GLN A 21 9.14 3.87 -20.26
C GLN A 21 8.01 2.99 -20.81
N PRO A 22 7.95 1.70 -20.50
CA PRO A 22 6.78 0.90 -20.82
C PRO A 22 5.57 1.60 -20.19
N GLU A 23 4.49 1.78 -20.96
CA GLU A 23 3.21 2.25 -20.43
C GLU A 23 2.77 1.29 -19.32
N GLN A 24 3.08 1.61 -18.07
CA GLN A 24 2.38 1.03 -16.94
C GLN A 24 0.93 1.51 -17.07
N LYS A 25 0.06 0.62 -17.53
CA LYS A 25 -1.39 0.82 -17.40
C LYS A 25 -1.65 1.04 -15.91
N VAL A 26 -1.97 2.27 -15.55
CA VAL A 26 -2.43 2.59 -14.20
C VAL A 26 -3.68 1.75 -13.99
N ASP A 27 -3.61 0.81 -13.05
CA ASP A 27 -4.78 0.01 -12.66
C ASP A 27 -5.74 0.96 -11.92
N VAL A 28 -6.72 1.45 -12.67
CA VAL A 28 -7.76 2.35 -12.16
C VAL A 28 -8.78 1.52 -11.41
N SER A 29 -9.31 2.05 -10.32
CA SER A 29 -10.36 1.37 -9.59
C SER A 29 -11.56 1.03 -10.49
N PRO A 30 -12.07 -0.21 -10.41
CA PRO A 30 -13.25 -0.63 -11.18
C PRO A 30 -14.57 -0.16 -10.55
N ILE A 31 -14.54 0.52 -9.40
CA ILE A 31 -15.74 0.88 -8.64
C ILE A 31 -16.38 2.14 -9.21
N SER A 32 -17.68 2.06 -9.52
CA SER A 32 -18.43 3.19 -10.05
C SER A 32 -18.87 4.18 -8.96
N ASP A 33 -18.98 5.46 -9.34
CA ASP A 33 -19.59 6.49 -8.48
C ASP A 33 -21.01 6.14 -8.04
N ALA A 34 -21.73 5.36 -8.85
CA ALA A 34 -23.08 4.90 -8.53
C ALA A 34 -23.06 3.93 -7.35
N SER A 35 -22.16 2.95 -7.34
CA SER A 35 -22.00 2.01 -6.22
C SER A 35 -21.50 2.69 -4.96
N VAL A 36 -20.56 3.65 -5.07
CA VAL A 36 -20.12 4.48 -3.93
C VAL A 36 -21.31 5.22 -3.29
N LYS A 37 -22.12 5.92 -4.10
CA LYS A 37 -23.29 6.65 -3.60
C LYS A 37 -24.34 5.72 -3.00
N LYS A 38 -24.60 4.58 -3.65
CA LYS A 38 -25.55 3.57 -3.19
C LYS A 38 -25.15 3.05 -1.81
N ILE A 39 -23.92 2.57 -1.65
CA ILE A 39 -23.48 1.93 -0.40
C ILE A 39 -23.34 2.94 0.74
N THR A 40 -22.90 4.17 0.43
CA THR A 40 -22.87 5.28 1.40
C THR A 40 -24.26 5.56 1.96
N ALA A 41 -25.27 5.67 1.09
CA ALA A 41 -26.65 5.92 1.50
C ALA A 41 -27.24 4.76 2.30
N GLU A 42 -26.93 3.52 1.92
CA GLU A 42 -27.37 2.32 2.62
C GLU A 42 -26.79 2.26 4.05
N LEU A 43 -25.49 2.46 4.20
CA LEU A 43 -24.83 2.47 5.51
C LEU A 43 -25.31 3.64 6.39
N ALA A 44 -25.51 4.82 5.82
CA ALA A 44 -26.04 5.96 6.56
C ALA A 44 -27.45 5.68 7.09
N LYS A 45 -28.29 5.01 6.29
CA LYS A 45 -29.63 4.56 6.73
C LYS A 45 -29.56 3.51 7.83
N GLN A 46 -28.58 2.61 7.79
CA GLN A 46 -28.42 1.53 8.78
C GLN A 46 -27.83 2.02 10.12
N HIS A 47 -26.89 2.96 10.09
CA HIS A 47 -26.11 3.37 11.27
C HIS A 47 -26.42 4.78 11.77
N GLY A 48 -27.21 5.55 11.03
CA GLY A 48 -27.66 6.88 11.39
C GLY A 48 -26.67 8.02 11.07
N ASP A 49 -27.18 9.24 11.15
CA ASP A 49 -26.47 10.46 10.73
C ASP A 49 -25.18 10.72 11.51
N ALA A 50 -25.07 10.25 12.75
CA ALA A 50 -23.86 10.39 13.57
C ALA A 50 -22.63 9.70 12.94
N GLN A 51 -22.84 8.73 12.04
CA GLN A 51 -21.77 7.98 11.38
C GLN A 51 -21.48 8.48 9.95
N LYS A 52 -22.25 9.44 9.44
CA LYS A 52 -22.23 9.86 8.04
C LYS A 52 -20.83 10.21 7.53
N ASP A 53 -20.10 11.05 8.26
CA ASP A 53 -18.76 11.48 7.85
C ASP A 53 -17.76 10.32 7.78
N ARG A 54 -17.88 9.35 8.70
CA ARG A 54 -17.03 8.15 8.71
C ARG A 54 -17.36 7.23 7.54
N ILE A 55 -18.64 7.07 7.23
CA ILE A 55 -19.13 6.26 6.12
C ILE A 55 -18.66 6.86 4.79
N GLU A 56 -18.92 8.14 4.56
CA GLU A 56 -18.56 8.83 3.32
C GLU A 56 -17.05 8.74 3.04
N ARG A 57 -16.23 9.01 4.06
CA ARG A 57 -14.77 8.90 3.95
C ARG A 57 -14.32 7.47 3.71
N GLY A 58 -14.79 6.51 4.51
CA GLY A 58 -14.36 5.12 4.45
C GLY A 58 -14.70 4.49 3.10
N VAL A 59 -15.95 4.63 2.66
CA VAL A 59 -16.40 4.09 1.37
C VAL A 59 -15.60 4.70 0.21
N ALA A 60 -15.39 6.02 0.22
CA ALA A 60 -14.61 6.69 -0.82
C ALA A 60 -13.14 6.21 -0.86
N GLN A 61 -12.53 5.98 0.31
CA GLN A 61 -11.15 5.48 0.40
C GLN A 61 -11.04 4.05 -0.13
N VAL A 62 -11.95 3.15 0.28
CA VAL A 62 -11.98 1.78 -0.22
C VAL A 62 -12.17 1.78 -1.74
N ALA A 63 -13.13 2.56 -2.25
CA ALA A 63 -13.37 2.65 -3.69
C ALA A 63 -12.15 3.17 -4.46
N LEU A 64 -11.44 4.18 -3.94
CA LEU A 64 -10.24 4.73 -4.58
C LEU A 64 -9.10 3.70 -4.69
N LEU A 65 -8.95 2.87 -3.66
CA LEU A 65 -7.84 1.92 -3.53
C LEU A 65 -8.17 0.54 -4.09
N TRP A 66 -9.45 0.22 -4.31
CA TRP A 66 -9.90 -1.04 -4.87
C TRP A 66 -9.31 -1.27 -6.26
N ARG A 67 -8.92 -2.50 -6.54
CA ARG A 67 -8.39 -2.97 -7.82
C ARG A 67 -9.20 -4.16 -8.31
N SER A 68 -9.06 -4.47 -9.59
CA SER A 68 -9.72 -5.65 -10.20
C SER A 68 -9.33 -6.97 -9.51
N THR A 69 -8.16 -7.02 -8.87
CA THR A 69 -7.68 -8.16 -8.08
C THR A 69 -8.36 -8.30 -6.71
N ASP A 70 -8.93 -7.23 -6.15
CA ASP A 70 -9.55 -7.24 -4.81
C ASP A 70 -10.98 -7.79 -4.82
N GLY A 71 -11.61 -7.78 -6.00
CA GLY A 71 -12.92 -8.34 -6.26
C GLY A 71 -13.76 -7.49 -7.22
N SER A 72 -14.97 -7.97 -7.48
CA SER A 72 -15.99 -7.28 -8.24
C SER A 72 -16.57 -6.08 -7.47
N GLU A 73 -17.35 -5.25 -8.16
CA GLU A 73 -18.12 -4.17 -7.53
C GLU A 73 -19.10 -4.70 -6.46
N SER A 74 -19.64 -5.92 -6.64
CA SER A 74 -20.45 -6.58 -5.62
C SER A 74 -19.64 -6.97 -4.38
N ASP A 75 -18.39 -7.40 -4.56
CA ASP A 75 -17.49 -7.73 -3.44
C ASP A 75 -17.11 -6.48 -2.65
N PHE A 76 -16.94 -5.35 -3.34
CA PHE A 76 -16.74 -4.04 -2.73
C PHE A 76 -17.94 -3.62 -1.86
N GLU A 77 -19.16 -3.70 -2.40
CA GLU A 77 -20.38 -3.36 -1.65
C GLU A 77 -20.53 -4.26 -0.42
N GLN A 78 -20.34 -5.57 -0.58
CA GLN A 78 -20.39 -6.53 0.53
C GLN A 78 -19.31 -6.26 1.58
N PHE A 79 -18.09 -5.93 1.14
CA PHE A 79 -16.99 -5.60 2.04
C PHE A 79 -17.34 -4.38 2.89
N CYS A 80 -17.78 -3.28 2.28
CA CYS A 80 -18.16 -2.07 3.00
C CYS A 80 -19.26 -2.34 4.05
N THR A 81 -20.30 -3.11 3.68
CA THR A 81 -21.39 -3.44 4.61
C THR A 81 -20.97 -4.38 5.72
N SER A 82 -20.11 -5.36 5.45
CA SER A 82 -19.68 -6.34 6.46
C SER A 82 -18.63 -5.80 7.42
N GLN A 83 -17.79 -4.86 7.00
CA GLN A 83 -16.65 -4.37 7.79
C GLN A 83 -16.91 -3.06 8.50
N PHE A 84 -17.97 -2.31 8.15
CA PHE A 84 -18.24 -1.04 8.82
C PHE A 84 -18.69 -1.26 10.27
N VAL A 85 -17.96 -0.65 11.22
CA VAL A 85 -18.27 -0.73 12.66
C VAL A 85 -18.72 0.64 13.17
N SER A 86 -20.00 0.72 13.55
CA SER A 86 -20.65 1.91 14.10
C SER A 86 -20.62 1.99 15.63
N ASP A 87 -20.74 0.84 16.31
CA ASP A 87 -20.70 0.75 17.77
C ASP A 87 -19.31 1.09 18.33
N GLU A 88 -19.26 1.96 19.34
CA GLU A 88 -18.01 2.51 19.89
C GLU A 88 -17.18 1.43 20.61
N ALA A 89 -17.82 0.54 21.37
CA ALA A 89 -17.11 -0.52 22.09
C ALA A 89 -16.47 -1.53 21.11
N THR A 90 -17.22 -1.91 20.08
CA THR A 90 -16.74 -2.79 19.01
C THR A 90 -15.65 -2.12 18.18
N LEU A 91 -15.76 -0.81 17.92
CA LEU A 91 -14.74 -0.04 17.22
C LEU A 91 -13.43 0.02 18.00
N ASN A 92 -13.50 0.23 19.31
CA ASN A 92 -12.31 0.18 20.17
C ASN A 92 -11.69 -1.23 20.18
N GLN A 93 -12.52 -2.28 20.22
CA GLN A 93 -12.01 -3.65 20.09
C GLN A 93 -11.30 -3.89 18.75
N LEU A 94 -11.88 -3.42 17.65
CA LEU A 94 -11.28 -3.51 16.32
C LEU A 94 -9.93 -2.78 16.29
N PHE A 95 -9.88 -1.55 16.80
CA PHE A 95 -8.65 -0.77 16.91
C PHE A 95 -7.56 -1.52 17.67
N ASN A 96 -7.87 -2.08 18.84
CA ASN A 96 -6.88 -2.81 19.64
C ASN A 96 -6.36 -4.08 18.93
N LYS A 97 -7.22 -4.78 18.20
CA LYS A 97 -6.83 -5.96 17.41
C LYS A 97 -5.92 -5.57 16.23
N LEU A 98 -6.26 -4.52 15.50
CA LEU A 98 -5.42 -4.00 14.42
C LEU A 98 -4.08 -3.50 14.95
N SER A 99 -4.10 -2.68 16.01
CA SER A 99 -2.90 -2.15 16.66
C SER A 99 -1.96 -3.27 17.10
N TYR A 100 -2.49 -4.32 17.74
CA TYR A 100 -1.68 -5.49 18.10
C TYR A 100 -1.09 -6.18 16.86
N GLY A 101 -1.88 -6.41 15.82
CA GLY A 101 -1.40 -7.04 14.58
C GLY A 101 -0.26 -6.24 13.93
N PHE A 102 -0.41 -4.92 13.81
CA PHE A 102 0.63 -4.04 13.28
C PHE A 102 1.88 -3.98 14.16
N GLU A 103 1.72 -3.98 15.48
CA GLU A 103 2.85 -4.03 16.41
C GLU A 103 3.66 -5.31 16.20
N MET A 104 3.00 -6.47 16.09
CA MET A 104 3.69 -7.74 15.85
C MET A 104 4.41 -7.73 14.50
N LEU A 105 3.74 -7.30 13.42
CA LEU A 105 4.35 -7.23 12.09
C LEU A 105 5.59 -6.33 12.10
N ASN A 106 5.44 -5.07 12.51
CA ASN A 106 6.53 -4.10 12.50
C ASN A 106 7.66 -4.51 13.44
N GLY A 107 7.35 -4.97 14.64
CA GLY A 107 8.33 -5.43 15.61
C GLY A 107 9.15 -6.62 15.10
N TYR A 108 8.51 -7.61 14.50
CA TYR A 108 9.21 -8.77 13.95
C TYR A 108 10.01 -8.45 12.69
N PHE A 109 9.53 -7.57 11.81
CA PHE A 109 10.33 -7.14 10.66
C PHE A 109 11.60 -6.41 11.10
N ILE A 110 11.49 -5.50 12.06
CA ILE A 110 12.65 -4.82 12.63
C ILE A 110 13.60 -5.81 13.30
N LEU A 111 13.07 -6.74 14.10
CA LEU A 111 13.88 -7.78 14.74
C LEU A 111 14.64 -8.61 13.70
N LEU A 112 13.95 -9.08 12.66
CA LEU A 112 14.54 -9.90 11.62
C LEU A 112 15.64 -9.14 10.86
N SER A 113 15.38 -7.89 10.43
CA SER A 113 16.40 -7.05 9.81
C SER A 113 17.60 -6.86 10.73
N LYS A 114 17.37 -6.56 12.01
CA LYS A 114 18.43 -6.40 13.00
C LYS A 114 19.26 -7.67 13.16
N GLU A 115 18.64 -8.85 13.23
CA GLU A 115 19.35 -10.14 13.37
C GLU A 115 20.15 -10.50 12.10
N LEU A 116 19.60 -10.26 10.90
CA LEU A 116 20.29 -10.51 9.63
C LEU A 116 21.50 -9.61 9.42
N MET A 117 21.49 -8.39 9.96
CA MET A 117 22.61 -7.45 9.87
C MET A 117 23.71 -7.70 10.92
N ARG A 118 23.52 -8.63 11.87
CA ARG A 118 24.49 -8.84 12.96
C ARG A 118 25.91 -9.17 12.49
N PRO A 119 26.13 -10.06 11.50
CA PRO A 119 27.49 -10.34 11.03
C PRO A 119 28.18 -9.11 10.45
N LEU A 120 27.43 -8.12 9.97
CA LEU A 120 27.95 -6.86 9.43
C LEU A 120 28.23 -5.82 10.52
N HIS A 121 27.48 -5.84 11.62
CA HIS A 121 27.53 -4.81 12.66
C HIS A 121 28.32 -5.22 13.92
N LEU A 122 28.52 -6.52 14.14
CA LEU A 122 29.17 -7.07 15.32
C LEU A 122 30.42 -7.84 14.90
N ASP A 123 31.36 -7.97 15.83
CA ASP A 123 32.56 -8.80 15.64
C ASP A 123 32.18 -10.30 15.74
N MET A 124 31.71 -10.84 14.62
CA MET A 124 31.30 -12.25 14.47
C MET A 124 32.25 -13.04 13.57
N GLY A 125 33.47 -12.51 13.35
CA GLY A 125 34.44 -13.01 12.39
C GLY A 125 34.49 -12.18 11.11
N PRO A 126 35.28 -12.61 10.11
CA PRO A 126 35.40 -11.90 8.85
C PRO A 126 34.06 -11.86 8.11
N VAL A 127 33.62 -10.67 7.71
CA VAL A 127 32.44 -10.49 6.85
C VAL A 127 32.64 -11.21 5.52
N THR A 128 31.62 -11.93 5.09
CA THR A 128 31.59 -12.64 3.82
C THR A 128 30.50 -12.09 2.90
N GLN A 129 30.55 -12.47 1.61
CA GLN A 129 29.56 -12.01 0.63
C GLN A 129 28.11 -12.41 1.00
N ILE A 130 27.92 -13.56 1.65
CA ILE A 130 26.56 -13.98 2.03
C ILE A 130 25.99 -13.10 3.15
N ASP A 131 26.84 -12.57 4.03
CA ASP A 131 26.42 -11.63 5.07
C ASP A 131 25.91 -10.31 4.47
N GLU A 132 26.58 -9.82 3.43
CA GLU A 132 26.12 -8.64 2.68
C GLU A 132 24.77 -8.88 2.00
N LEU A 133 24.59 -10.06 1.38
CA LEU A 133 23.33 -10.45 0.76
C LEU A 133 22.20 -10.51 1.79
N PHE A 134 22.41 -11.13 2.96
CA PHE A 134 21.42 -11.15 4.03
C PHE A 134 21.17 -9.76 4.63
N GLY A 135 22.21 -8.93 4.78
CA GLY A 135 22.07 -7.55 5.25
C GLY A 135 21.28 -6.65 4.29
N SER A 136 21.22 -6.99 3.00
CA SER A 136 20.41 -6.29 1.99
C SER A 136 18.96 -6.77 1.92
N TYR A 137 18.61 -7.86 2.60
CA TYR A 137 17.27 -8.45 2.53
C TYR A 137 16.26 -7.65 3.35
N ASN A 138 15.17 -7.23 2.70
CA ASN A 138 14.02 -6.61 3.36
C ASN A 138 12.83 -7.58 3.38
N ALA A 139 12.55 -8.14 4.56
CA ALA A 139 11.42 -9.05 4.75
C ALA A 139 10.04 -8.36 4.64
N ALA A 140 9.97 -7.03 4.80
CA ALA A 140 8.74 -6.26 4.71
C ALA A 140 8.47 -5.70 3.30
N ALA A 141 9.26 -6.08 2.29
CA ALA A 141 9.24 -5.47 0.96
C ALA A 141 7.86 -5.52 0.26
N HIS A 142 7.02 -6.51 0.57
CA HIS A 142 5.69 -6.70 -0.02
C HIS A 142 4.55 -6.60 1.00
N LEU A 143 4.82 -6.07 2.20
CA LEU A 143 3.83 -6.04 3.28
C LEU A 143 2.55 -5.30 2.86
N THR A 144 2.70 -4.21 2.11
CA THR A 144 1.55 -3.38 1.72
C THR A 144 0.64 -4.15 0.77
N GLU A 145 1.22 -4.79 -0.23
CA GLU A 145 0.51 -5.64 -1.20
C GLU A 145 -0.21 -6.79 -0.51
N ASP A 146 0.45 -7.45 0.44
CA ASP A 146 -0.15 -8.54 1.22
C ASP A 146 -1.34 -8.06 2.06
N LEU A 147 -1.27 -6.85 2.64
CA LEU A 147 -2.35 -6.24 3.42
C LEU A 147 -3.56 -5.81 2.58
N TYR A 148 -3.36 -5.44 1.31
CA TYR A 148 -4.48 -5.23 0.38
C TYR A 148 -5.08 -6.55 -0.09
N ALA A 149 -4.24 -7.52 -0.44
CA ALA A 149 -4.68 -8.85 -0.88
C ALA A 149 -5.54 -9.58 0.17
N ASN A 150 -5.22 -9.41 1.47
CA ASN A 150 -6.01 -9.95 2.57
C ASN A 150 -7.08 -8.97 3.12
N LYS A 151 -7.21 -7.80 2.50
CA LYS A 151 -8.18 -6.74 2.78
C LYS A 151 -8.04 -6.00 4.13
N ILE A 152 -6.98 -6.25 4.90
CA ILE A 152 -6.74 -5.54 6.16
C ILE A 152 -6.50 -4.04 5.92
N ALA A 153 -5.78 -3.68 4.86
CA ALA A 153 -5.48 -2.29 4.52
C ALA A 153 -6.73 -1.44 4.21
N PHE A 154 -7.86 -2.07 3.85
CA PHE A 154 -9.12 -1.38 3.63
C PHE A 154 -9.91 -1.09 4.91
N ILE A 155 -9.48 -1.64 6.06
CA ILE A 155 -10.14 -1.48 7.37
C ILE A 155 -9.47 -0.35 8.19
N THR A 156 -8.25 0.05 7.82
CA THR A 156 -7.41 1.03 8.54
C THR A 156 -7.64 2.47 8.15
#